data_AF-Q2PY08-F1
#
_entry.id   AF-Q2PY08-F1
#
_cell.length_a   1.000
_cell.length_b   1.000
_cell.length_c   1.000
_cell.angle_alpha   90.00
_cell.angle_beta   90.00
_cell.angle_gamma   90.00
#
_symmetry.space_group_name_H-M   'P 1'
#
loop_
_entity.id
_entity.type
_entity.pdbx_description
1 polymer ?
#
loop_
_entity_poly.entity_id
_entity_poly.type
_entity_poly.pdbx_seq_one_letter_code
_entity_poly.pdbx_strand_id
1 'polypeptide(L)'
;MSDLSEAIASATPSEYLNEEDRAQVREARDDLRDTHLPAPTGQVGCLAAMLAVVAAAITLRLANNVPGFVFIAPFVILGALLTVIGSIVWGMSGGSGGRNAASAAIESALSYLEDEGSDRSVCLRAATVLLMRATIDEGPATHSMYEPGELVVRLGSRLPLVVAVEELLMDKHGIRPVFTFPLPEPDH
;
A
#
# COMPACT_ATOMS: atom_id res chain seq x y z
N MET A 1 20.00 -15.07 20.14
CA MET A 1 19.27 -13.85 19.74
C MET A 1 19.99 -12.57 20.16
N SER A 2 20.77 -12.53 21.26
CA SER A 2 21.54 -11.34 21.65
C SER A 2 22.69 -10.97 20.70
N ASP A 3 23.40 -11.92 20.10
CA ASP A 3 24.55 -11.62 19.22
C ASP A 3 24.18 -10.94 17.89
N LEU A 4 22.98 -11.22 17.36
CA LEU A 4 22.49 -10.58 16.11
C LEU A 4 22.08 -9.13 16.34
N SER A 5 21.50 -8.82 17.50
CA SER A 5 21.11 -7.47 17.88
C SER A 5 22.34 -6.56 18.06
N GLU A 6 23.39 -7.08 18.69
CA GLU A 6 24.64 -6.33 18.93
C GLU A 6 25.47 -6.15 17.64
N ALA A 7 25.46 -7.14 16.74
CA ALA A 7 26.09 -7.01 15.42
C ALA A 7 25.39 -5.96 14.53
N ILE A 8 24.06 -5.89 14.57
CA ILE A 8 23.28 -4.89 13.83
C ILE A 8 23.47 -3.48 14.43
N ALA A 9 23.60 -3.36 15.75
CA ALA A 9 23.76 -2.06 16.42
C ALA A 9 25.17 -1.44 16.28
N SER A 10 26.21 -2.22 15.95
CA SER A 10 27.59 -1.71 15.84
C SER A 10 28.01 -1.34 14.42
N ALA A 11 27.33 -1.84 13.39
CA ALA A 11 27.61 -1.50 12.02
C ALA A 11 26.92 -0.19 11.65
N THR A 12 27.67 0.91 11.64
CA THR A 12 27.15 2.19 11.15
C THR A 12 26.65 2.05 9.71
N PRO A 13 25.42 2.49 9.36
CA PRO A 13 24.85 2.37 8.01
C PRO A 13 25.73 2.92 6.89
N SER A 14 26.60 3.89 7.22
CA SER A 14 27.58 4.46 6.30
C SER A 14 28.58 3.44 5.75
N GLU A 15 28.78 2.32 6.44
CA GLU A 15 29.71 1.27 6.03
C GLU A 15 29.10 0.32 4.98
N TYR A 16 27.78 0.13 5.00
CA TYR A 16 27.09 -0.74 4.05
C TYR A 16 26.72 -0.07 2.73
N LEU A 17 26.50 1.26 2.72
CA LEU A 17 26.05 2.01 1.54
C LEU A 17 27.08 3.07 1.12
N ASN A 18 27.63 2.90 -0.08
CA ASN A 18 28.47 3.90 -0.72
C ASN A 18 27.61 5.06 -1.30
N GLU A 19 28.23 6.12 -1.83
CA GLU A 19 27.46 7.27 -2.34
C GLU A 19 26.64 6.94 -3.61
N GLU A 20 27.10 5.98 -4.41
CA GLU A 20 26.38 5.50 -5.59
C GLU A 20 25.12 4.71 -5.19
N ASP A 21 25.23 3.83 -4.20
CA ASP A 21 24.09 3.09 -3.63
C ASP A 21 23.04 4.05 -3.08
N ARG A 22 23.48 5.10 -2.37
CA ARG A 22 22.57 6.13 -1.85
C ARG A 22 21.89 6.90 -2.98
N ALA A 23 22.57 7.13 -4.10
CA ALA A 23 21.95 7.76 -5.27
C ALA A 23 20.89 6.84 -5.89
N GLN A 24 21.18 5.55 -6.03
CA GLN A 24 20.22 4.56 -6.55
C GLN A 24 18.98 4.40 -5.66
N VAL A 25 19.15 4.37 -4.33
CA VAL A 25 18.01 4.32 -3.40
C VAL A 25 17.14 5.58 -3.54
N ARG A 26 17.75 6.76 -3.71
CA ARG A 26 17.02 8.02 -3.90
C ARG A 26 16.22 8.02 -5.21
N GLU A 27 16.84 7.55 -6.30
CA GLU A 27 16.20 7.42 -7.62
C GLU A 27 15.05 6.42 -7.57
N ALA A 28 15.27 5.22 -7.02
CA ALA A 28 14.23 4.21 -6.87
C ALA A 28 13.05 4.71 -6.03
N ARG A 29 13.31 5.48 -4.98
CA ARG A 29 12.26 6.11 -4.17
C ARG A 29 11.50 7.18 -4.95
N ASP A 30 12.18 8.03 -5.70
CA ASP A 30 11.51 9.06 -6.53
C ASP A 30 10.60 8.40 -7.58
N ASP A 31 11.09 7.38 -8.28
CA ASP A 31 10.30 6.57 -9.21
C ASP A 31 9.02 6.02 -8.54
N LEU A 32 9.16 5.47 -7.32
CA LEU A 32 8.04 4.88 -6.59
C LEU A 32 7.04 5.91 -6.07
N ARG A 33 7.50 7.13 -5.78
CA ARG A 33 6.64 8.24 -5.36
C ARG A 33 5.83 8.79 -6.52
N ASP A 34 6.47 8.91 -7.69
CA ASP A 34 5.85 9.40 -8.91
C ASP A 34 4.88 8.38 -9.51
N THR A 35 5.12 7.09 -9.24
CA THR A 35 4.16 6.01 -9.52
C THR A 35 3.02 6.03 -8.49
N HIS A 36 2.09 6.99 -8.65
CA HIS A 36 0.90 7.10 -7.81
C HIS A 36 0.17 5.75 -7.73
N LEU A 37 0.07 5.19 -6.51
CA LEU A 37 -0.88 4.12 -6.22
C LEU A 37 -2.28 4.59 -6.63
N PRO A 38 -3.10 3.75 -7.28
CA PRO A 38 -4.47 4.13 -7.62
C PRO A 38 -5.17 4.62 -6.35
N ALA A 39 -5.78 5.80 -6.43
CA ALA A 39 -6.41 6.45 -5.29
C ALA A 39 -7.34 5.48 -4.55
N PRO A 40 -7.42 5.53 -3.21
CA PRO A 40 -8.28 4.65 -2.44
C PRO A 40 -9.71 4.79 -2.94
N THR A 41 -10.15 3.77 -3.68
CA THR A 41 -11.47 3.68 -4.34
C THR A 41 -12.63 3.81 -3.37
N GLY A 42 -12.41 3.60 -2.06
CA GLY A 42 -13.40 3.80 -1.00
C GLY A 42 -14.01 5.21 -0.98
N GLN A 43 -13.21 6.26 -1.25
CA GLN A 43 -13.71 7.64 -1.25
C GLN A 43 -14.58 7.94 -2.48
N VAL A 44 -14.23 7.38 -3.63
CA VAL A 44 -15.02 7.47 -4.87
C VAL A 44 -16.33 6.70 -4.74
N GLY A 45 -16.30 5.54 -4.09
CA GLY A 45 -17.50 4.73 -3.81
C GLY A 45 -18.51 5.46 -2.92
N CYS A 46 -18.06 6.16 -1.88
CA CYS A 46 -18.94 6.93 -1.01
C CYS A 46 -19.62 8.10 -1.74
N LEU A 47 -18.87 8.83 -2.57
CA LEU A 47 -19.39 9.96 -3.33
C LEU A 47 -20.39 9.50 -4.41
N ALA A 48 -20.12 8.37 -5.07
CA ALA A 48 -21.04 7.73 -6.00
C ALA A 48 -22.34 7.27 -5.30
N ALA A 49 -22.23 6.68 -4.09
CA ALA A 49 -23.39 6.27 -3.30
C ALA A 49 -24.27 7.47 -2.89
N MET A 50 -23.66 8.58 -2.44
CA MET A 50 -24.41 9.81 -2.14
C MET A 50 -25.14 10.35 -3.37
N LEU A 51 -24.48 10.38 -4.53
CA LEU A 51 -25.09 10.80 -5.80
C LEU A 51 -26.28 9.91 -6.18
N ALA A 52 -26.17 8.59 -6.00
CA ALA A 52 -27.26 7.66 -6.27
C ALA A 52 -28.48 7.90 -5.37
N VAL A 53 -28.27 8.14 -4.06
CA VAL A 53 -29.35 8.46 -3.11
C VAL A 53 -30.04 9.77 -3.49
N VAL A 54 -29.28 10.81 -3.83
CA VAL A 54 -29.82 12.11 -4.26
C VAL A 54 -30.64 11.96 -5.55
N ALA A 55 -30.12 11.22 -6.55
CA ALA A 55 -30.83 10.96 -7.80
C ALA A 55 -32.14 10.18 -7.57
N ALA A 56 -32.13 9.18 -6.70
CA ALA A 56 -33.32 8.41 -6.34
C ALA A 56 -34.39 9.28 -5.64
N ALA A 57 -33.97 10.16 -4.71
CA ALA A 57 -34.87 11.07 -4.01
C ALA A 57 -35.52 12.08 -4.98
N ILE A 58 -34.74 12.65 -5.91
CA ILE A 58 -35.25 13.56 -6.95
C ILE A 58 -36.27 12.83 -7.82
N THR A 59 -35.95 11.61 -8.25
CA THR A 59 -36.81 10.78 -9.09
C THR A 59 -38.15 10.47 -8.43
N LEU A 60 -38.14 10.06 -7.15
CA LEU A 60 -39.35 9.76 -6.39
C LEU A 60 -40.25 11.01 -6.26
N ARG A 61 -39.63 12.18 -6.07
CA ARG A 61 -40.33 13.46 -5.98
C ARG A 61 -40.97 13.87 -7.30
N LEU A 62 -40.33 13.61 -8.44
CA LEU A 62 -40.91 13.86 -9.77
C LEU A 62 -42.05 12.89 -10.09
N ALA A 63 -41.90 11.61 -9.75
CA ALA A 63 -42.92 10.60 -10.01
C ALA A 63 -44.27 10.91 -9.32
N ASN A 64 -44.23 11.51 -8.13
CA ASN A 64 -45.44 11.90 -7.39
C ASN A 64 -46.15 13.15 -7.93
N ASN A 65 -45.45 14.03 -8.66
CA ASN A 65 -46.00 15.32 -9.07
C ASN A 65 -46.39 15.40 -10.55
N VAL A 66 -46.01 14.40 -11.37
CA VAL A 66 -46.23 14.44 -12.82
C VAL A 66 -47.12 13.26 -13.28
N PRO A 67 -48.41 13.49 -13.53
CA PRO A 67 -49.28 12.48 -14.12
C PRO A 67 -48.81 12.17 -15.55
N GLY A 68 -48.30 10.96 -15.77
CA GLY A 68 -47.66 10.53 -17.02
C GLY A 68 -46.34 9.77 -16.79
N PHE A 69 -45.76 9.90 -15.60
CA PHE A 69 -44.52 9.21 -15.23
C PHE A 69 -44.64 7.68 -15.19
N VAL A 70 -45.87 7.15 -15.14
CA VAL A 70 -46.17 5.70 -15.06
C VAL A 70 -45.60 4.90 -16.25
N PHE A 71 -45.52 5.52 -17.44
CA PHE A 71 -44.92 4.87 -18.63
C PHE A 71 -43.38 4.87 -18.62
N ILE A 72 -42.76 5.82 -17.91
CA ILE A 72 -41.30 5.99 -17.85
C ILE A 72 -40.72 5.33 -16.59
N ALA A 73 -41.55 5.16 -15.55
CA ALA A 73 -41.23 4.52 -14.28
C ALA A 73 -40.47 3.19 -14.40
N PRO A 74 -40.83 2.21 -15.26
CA PRO A 74 -40.10 0.95 -15.33
C PRO A 74 -38.65 1.12 -15.80
N PHE A 75 -38.38 2.03 -16.75
CA PHE A 75 -37.02 2.31 -17.23
C PHE A 75 -36.18 3.03 -16.19
N VAL A 76 -36.80 3.92 -15.43
CA VAL A 76 -36.15 4.66 -14.35
C VAL A 76 -35.83 3.74 -13.16
N ILE A 77 -36.75 2.84 -12.79
CA ILE A 77 -36.52 1.81 -11.77
C ILE A 77 -35.39 0.87 -12.22
N LEU A 78 -35.41 0.43 -13.48
CA LEU A 78 -34.36 -0.43 -14.03
C LEU A 78 -32.99 0.29 -14.04
N GLY A 79 -32.95 1.55 -14.44
CA GLY A 79 -31.75 2.38 -14.40
C GLY A 79 -31.22 2.55 -12.98
N ALA A 80 -32.09 2.86 -12.01
CA ALA A 80 -31.71 2.95 -10.60
C ALA A 80 -31.16 1.62 -10.08
N LEU A 81 -31.80 0.50 -10.40
CA LEU A 81 -31.36 -0.84 -10.00
C LEU A 81 -29.98 -1.18 -10.59
N LEU A 82 -29.78 -0.92 -11.88
CA LEU A 82 -28.49 -1.14 -12.55
C LEU A 82 -27.39 -0.23 -11.99
N THR A 83 -27.72 1.01 -11.61
CA THR A 83 -26.76 1.94 -10.99
C THR A 83 -26.35 1.45 -9.60
N VAL A 84 -27.32 0.95 -8.80
CA VAL A 84 -27.04 0.37 -7.47
C VAL A 84 -26.20 -0.89 -7.61
N ILE A 85 -26.60 -1.85 -8.46
CA ILE A 85 -25.84 -3.09 -8.69
C ILE A 85 -24.45 -2.77 -9.25
N GLY A 86 -24.36 -1.86 -10.22
CA GLY A 86 -23.10 -1.40 -10.79
C GLY A 86 -22.18 -0.77 -9.74
N SER A 87 -22.72 0.05 -8.84
CA SER A 87 -21.94 0.67 -7.76
C SER A 87 -21.44 -0.34 -6.73
N ILE A 88 -22.21 -1.39 -6.44
CA ILE A 88 -21.82 -2.46 -5.53
C ILE A 88 -20.71 -3.31 -6.16
N VAL A 89 -20.89 -3.74 -7.42
CA VAL A 89 -19.89 -4.54 -8.15
C VAL A 89 -18.60 -3.76 -8.35
N TRP A 90 -18.68 -2.47 -8.67
CA TRP A 90 -17.52 -1.60 -8.85
C TRP A 90 -16.84 -1.23 -7.52
N GLY A 91 -17.61 -1.04 -6.45
CA GLY A 91 -17.09 -0.83 -5.10
C GLY A 91 -16.37 -2.07 -4.54
N MET A 92 -16.90 -3.27 -4.82
CA MET A 92 -16.26 -4.53 -4.40
C MET A 92 -14.99 -4.85 -5.20
N SER A 93 -14.92 -4.51 -6.49
CA SER A 93 -13.71 -4.72 -7.29
C SER A 93 -12.63 -3.66 -7.04
N GLY A 94 -13.02 -2.44 -6.63
CA GLY A 94 -12.08 -1.35 -6.35
C GLY A 94 -11.30 -1.50 -5.04
N GLY A 95 -11.88 -2.12 -4.00
CA GLY A 95 -11.31 -2.15 -2.65
C GLY A 95 -10.14 -3.12 -2.43
N SER A 96 -10.06 -4.22 -3.20
CA SER A 96 -8.98 -5.21 -3.03
C SER A 96 -7.75 -4.97 -3.90
N GLY A 97 -7.88 -4.15 -4.96
CA GLY A 97 -6.81 -3.95 -5.95
C GLY A 97 -5.54 -3.33 -5.36
N GLY A 98 -5.67 -2.34 -4.46
CA GLY A 98 -4.52 -1.67 -3.86
C GLY A 98 -3.71 -2.57 -2.92
N ARG A 99 -4.39 -3.36 -2.08
CA ARG A 99 -3.75 -4.30 -1.15
C ARG A 99 -3.11 -5.47 -1.89
N ASN A 100 -3.77 -5.98 -2.92
CA ASN A 100 -3.22 -7.06 -3.76
C ASN A 100 -2.01 -6.58 -4.59
N ALA A 101 -2.04 -5.35 -5.12
CA ALA A 101 -0.92 -4.80 -5.87
C ALA A 101 0.29 -4.50 -4.97
N ALA A 102 0.06 -3.97 -3.75
CA ALA A 102 1.14 -3.76 -2.77
C ALA A 102 1.75 -5.09 -2.32
N SER A 103 0.92 -6.09 -2.01
CA SER A 103 1.39 -7.43 -1.65
C SER A 103 2.18 -8.09 -2.79
N ALA A 104 1.71 -8.00 -4.04
CA ALA A 104 2.44 -8.52 -5.19
C ALA A 104 3.80 -7.81 -5.41
N ALA A 105 3.86 -6.49 -5.20
CA ALA A 105 5.11 -5.74 -5.28
C ALA A 105 6.10 -6.16 -4.19
N ILE A 106 5.62 -6.34 -2.96
CA ILE A 106 6.45 -6.83 -1.85
C ILE A 106 6.97 -8.23 -2.13
N GLU A 107 6.11 -9.15 -2.59
CA GLU A 107 6.53 -10.51 -2.88
C GLU A 107 7.56 -10.56 -4.02
N SER A 108 7.40 -9.72 -5.05
CA SER A 108 8.41 -9.58 -6.10
C SER A 108 9.73 -9.03 -5.56
N ALA A 109 9.69 -8.04 -4.66
CA ALA A 109 10.88 -7.48 -4.04
C ALA A 109 11.60 -8.52 -3.18
N LEU A 110 10.85 -9.31 -2.40
CA LEU A 110 11.40 -10.41 -1.61
C LEU A 110 12.05 -11.46 -2.50
N SER A 111 11.46 -11.83 -3.64
CA SER A 111 12.08 -12.80 -4.56
C SER A 111 13.45 -12.33 -5.09
N TYR A 112 13.63 -11.02 -5.31
CA TYR A 112 14.93 -10.46 -5.73
C TYR A 112 15.94 -10.33 -4.58
N LEU A 113 15.46 -10.20 -3.35
CA LEU A 113 16.32 -10.17 -2.16
C LEU A 113 16.75 -11.58 -1.75
N GLU A 114 15.89 -12.58 -1.93
CA GLU A 114 16.18 -13.99 -1.67
C GLU A 114 17.16 -14.59 -2.69
N ASP A 115 17.20 -14.05 -3.91
CA ASP A 115 18.14 -14.48 -4.93
C ASP A 115 19.57 -13.98 -4.65
N GLU A 116 20.45 -14.91 -4.27
CA GLU A 116 21.87 -14.63 -4.03
C GLU A 116 22.61 -14.12 -5.29
N GLY A 117 22.11 -14.46 -6.49
CA GLY A 117 22.68 -14.04 -7.77
C GLY A 117 22.24 -12.65 -8.23
N SER A 118 21.28 -12.03 -7.54
CA SER A 118 20.76 -10.71 -7.94
C SER A 118 21.79 -9.60 -7.74
N ASP A 119 21.85 -8.72 -8.74
CA ASP A 119 22.75 -7.58 -8.75
C ASP A 119 22.44 -6.62 -7.58
N ARG A 120 23.49 -5.96 -7.07
CA ARG A 120 23.39 -5.05 -5.92
C ARG A 120 22.39 -3.93 -6.18
N SER A 121 22.37 -3.38 -7.40
CA SER A 121 21.43 -2.33 -7.80
C SER A 121 19.97 -2.80 -7.74
N VAL A 122 19.71 -4.05 -8.17
CA VAL A 122 18.39 -4.68 -8.11
C VAL A 122 17.98 -4.93 -6.66
N CYS A 123 18.89 -5.42 -5.81
CA CYS A 123 18.63 -5.60 -4.38
C CYS A 123 18.34 -4.26 -3.67
N LEU A 124 19.04 -3.18 -3.99
CA LEU A 124 18.76 -1.85 -3.43
C LEU A 124 17.38 -1.34 -3.83
N ARG A 125 17.02 -1.51 -5.10
CA ARG A 125 15.67 -1.16 -5.59
C ARG A 125 14.61 -2.01 -4.90
N ALA A 126 14.82 -3.32 -4.79
CA ALA A 126 13.91 -4.24 -4.13
C ALA A 126 13.75 -3.90 -2.63
N ALA A 127 14.84 -3.63 -1.90
CA ALA A 127 14.80 -3.18 -0.51
C ALA A 127 14.00 -1.87 -0.36
N THR A 128 14.19 -0.92 -1.28
CA THR A 128 13.44 0.34 -1.31
C THR A 128 11.95 0.10 -1.54
N VAL A 129 11.59 -0.77 -2.50
CA VAL A 129 10.19 -1.16 -2.77
C VAL A 129 9.56 -1.81 -1.54
N LEU A 130 10.27 -2.77 -0.93
CA LEU A 130 9.84 -3.48 0.27
C LEU A 130 9.50 -2.49 1.38
N LEU A 131 10.42 -1.59 1.73
CA LEU A 131 10.24 -0.62 2.82
C LEU A 131 9.14 0.39 2.54
N MET A 132 9.06 0.91 1.30
CA MET A 132 8.05 1.88 0.90
C MET A 132 6.63 1.29 0.82
N ARG A 133 6.50 -0.04 0.74
CA ARG A 133 5.20 -0.73 0.64
C ARG A 133 4.87 -1.60 1.86
N ALA A 134 5.82 -1.81 2.77
CA ALA A 134 5.64 -2.60 3.99
C ALA A 134 4.53 -2.07 4.90
N THR A 135 4.28 -0.75 4.85
CA THR A 135 3.18 -0.12 5.58
C THR A 135 2.20 0.55 4.62
N ILE A 136 0.91 0.45 4.93
CA ILE A 136 -0.14 1.20 4.24
C ILE A 136 -0.85 2.08 5.27
N ASP A 137 -0.89 3.38 4.99
CA ASP A 137 -1.70 4.34 5.72
C ASP A 137 -3.14 4.34 5.18
N GLU A 138 -4.06 3.75 5.93
CA GLU A 138 -5.50 3.76 5.67
C GLU A 138 -6.18 4.82 6.56
N GLY A 139 -5.70 6.07 6.49
CA GLY A 139 -6.23 7.21 7.25
C GLY A 139 -5.71 7.27 8.70
N PRO A 140 -6.55 7.17 9.73
CA PRO A 140 -6.10 7.22 11.13
C PRO A 140 -5.39 5.94 11.58
N ALA A 141 -5.48 4.87 10.79
CA ALA A 141 -4.84 3.59 11.05
C ALA A 141 -3.75 3.33 10.01
N THR A 142 -2.62 2.83 10.48
CA THR A 142 -1.55 2.30 9.62
C THR A 142 -1.50 0.81 9.83
N HIS A 143 -1.52 0.06 8.75
CA HIS A 143 -1.41 -1.39 8.78
C HIS A 143 -0.06 -1.84 8.22
N SER A 144 0.64 -2.70 8.95
CA SER A 144 1.76 -3.45 8.38
C SER A 144 1.21 -4.53 7.47
N MET A 145 1.78 -4.67 6.27
CA MET A 145 1.40 -5.72 5.32
C MET A 145 2.05 -7.06 5.63
N TYR A 146 3.12 -7.06 6.43
CA TYR A 146 3.88 -8.26 6.80
C TYR A 146 4.24 -8.24 8.28
N GLU A 147 4.44 -9.43 8.84
CA GLU A 147 4.99 -9.60 10.16
C GLU A 147 6.53 -9.42 10.11
N PRO A 148 7.13 -8.52 10.92
CA PRO A 148 8.57 -8.27 10.87
C PRO A 148 9.42 -9.53 11.08
N GLY A 149 8.97 -10.45 11.94
CA GLY A 149 9.67 -11.71 12.20
C GLY A 149 9.78 -12.61 10.98
N GLU A 150 8.73 -12.69 10.16
CA GLU A 150 8.75 -13.46 8.91
C GLU A 150 9.73 -12.85 7.89
N LEU A 151 9.73 -11.52 7.76
CA LEU A 151 10.66 -10.82 6.87
C LEU A 151 12.12 -11.02 7.29
N VAL A 152 12.42 -10.98 8.59
CA VAL A 152 13.77 -11.25 9.11
C VAL A 152 14.27 -12.63 8.70
N VAL A 153 13.40 -13.65 8.81
CA VAL A 153 13.73 -15.03 8.41
C VAL A 153 13.95 -15.13 6.90
N ARG A 154 13.08 -14.53 6.10
CA ARG A 154 13.16 -14.56 4.62
C ARG A 154 14.38 -13.81 4.08
N LEU A 155 14.69 -12.65 4.64
CA LEU A 155 15.80 -11.80 4.20
C LEU A 155 17.17 -12.39 4.55
N GLY A 156 17.28 -13.15 5.64
CA GLY A 156 18.49 -13.87 6.02
C GLY A 156 19.75 -12.98 5.99
N SER A 157 20.70 -13.32 5.12
CA SER A 157 21.98 -12.61 4.96
C SER A 157 21.85 -11.21 4.35
N ARG A 158 20.74 -10.89 3.69
CA ARG A 158 20.47 -9.57 3.10
C ARG A 158 19.84 -8.58 4.08
N LEU A 159 19.43 -9.03 5.27
CA LEU A 159 18.84 -8.16 6.29
C LEU A 159 19.68 -6.90 6.58
N PRO A 160 21.02 -6.97 6.74
CA PRO A 160 21.83 -5.76 7.01
C PRO A 160 21.74 -4.71 5.90
N LEU A 161 21.64 -5.15 4.64
CA LEU A 161 21.46 -4.24 3.51
C LEU A 161 20.11 -3.52 3.60
N VAL A 162 19.04 -4.25 3.90
CA VAL A 162 17.69 -3.69 4.03
C VAL A 162 17.61 -2.71 5.21
N VAL A 163 18.21 -3.04 6.35
CA VAL A 163 18.30 -2.14 7.50
C VAL A 163 19.08 -0.86 7.16
N ALA A 164 20.21 -0.96 6.46
CA ALA A 164 20.96 0.22 6.04
C ALA A 164 20.15 1.13 5.10
N VAL A 165 19.34 0.55 4.20
CA VAL A 165 18.42 1.31 3.33
C VAL A 165 17.31 1.95 4.15
N GLU A 166 16.76 1.24 5.14
CA GLU A 166 15.75 1.78 6.06
C GLU A 166 16.26 2.99 6.82
N GLU A 167 17.44 2.90 7.44
CA GLU A 167 18.04 4.00 8.18
C GLU A 167 18.28 5.23 7.27
N LEU A 168 18.75 5.01 6.05
CA LEU A 168 18.92 6.07 5.05
C LEU A 168 17.58 6.75 4.71
N LEU A 169 16.52 5.97 4.52
CA LEU A 169 15.19 6.48 4.19
C LEU A 169 14.52 7.15 5.40
N MET A 170 14.78 6.68 6.62
CA MET A 170 14.27 7.29 7.85
C MET A 170 14.88 8.66 8.08
N ASP A 171 16.21 8.78 8.04
CA ASP A 171 16.94 10.02 8.28
C ASP A 171 16.49 11.14 7.31
N LYS A 172 16.32 10.80 6.02
CA LYS A 172 16.06 11.80 4.99
C LYS A 172 14.60 11.98 4.60
N HIS A 173 13.76 10.97 4.79
CA HIS A 173 12.41 10.93 4.20
C HIS A 173 11.30 10.58 5.19
N GLY A 174 11.64 10.28 6.45
CA GLY A 174 10.65 10.05 7.50
C GLY A 174 9.75 8.85 7.21
N ILE A 175 10.26 7.82 6.53
CA ILE A 175 9.52 6.56 6.38
C ILE A 175 9.27 5.94 7.76
N ARG A 176 8.19 5.17 7.88
CA ARG A 176 7.94 4.43 9.12
C ARG A 176 8.97 3.29 9.22
N PRO A 177 9.62 3.13 10.38
CA PRO A 177 10.44 1.95 10.69
C PRO A 177 9.65 0.64 10.52
N VAL A 178 10.29 -0.34 9.91
CA VAL A 178 9.85 -1.73 9.78
C VAL A 178 10.74 -2.64 10.65
N PHE A 179 12.06 -2.43 10.64
CA PHE A 179 13.04 -3.27 11.33
C PHE A 179 13.74 -2.57 12.52
N THR A 180 13.91 -1.25 12.47
CA THR A 180 14.70 -0.49 13.47
C THR A 180 13.97 -0.14 14.78
N PHE A 181 12.67 -0.42 14.92
CA PHE A 181 11.97 -0.17 16.18
C PHE A 181 12.01 -1.39 17.10
N PRO A 182 12.11 -1.18 18.43
CA PRO A 182 11.88 -2.27 19.37
C PRO A 182 10.45 -2.75 19.15
N LEU A 183 10.30 -4.02 18.75
CA LEU A 183 9.02 -4.70 18.77
C LEU A 183 8.41 -4.47 20.17
N PRO A 184 7.14 -4.04 20.29
CA PRO A 184 6.50 -3.99 21.59
C PRO A 184 6.66 -5.38 22.23
N GLU A 185 7.21 -5.43 23.44
CA GLU A 185 7.27 -6.68 24.20
C GLU A 185 5.85 -7.27 24.20
N PRO A 186 5.68 -8.56 23.87
CA PRO A 186 4.37 -9.17 23.95
C PRO A 186 3.90 -9.03 25.40
N ASP A 187 2.83 -8.25 25.61
CA ASP A 187 2.16 -8.15 26.90
C ASP A 187 1.79 -9.58 27.36
N HIS A 188 2.55 -10.09 28.33
CA HIS A 188 2.32 -11.38 28.98
C HIS A 188 1.12 -11.31 29.94
#